data_AF-A0A438KQ16-F1
#
_entry.id   AF-A0A438KQ16-F1
#
_cell.length_a   1.000
_cell.length_b   1.000
_cell.length_c   1.000
_cell.angle_alpha   90.00
_cell.angle_beta   90.00
_cell.angle_gamma   90.00
#
_symmetry.space_group_name_H-M   'P 1'
#
loop_
_entity.id
_entity.type
_entity.pdbx_description
1 polymer ?
#
loop_
_entity_poly.entity_id
_entity_poly.type
_entity_poly.pdbx_seq_one_letter_code
_entity_poly.pdbx_strand_id
1 'polypeptide(L)'
;MIEGIRSIQKDWMTDYVAEILNGLRSYFDRALPMMLLYKKERQQFQEAIYHPDLSPSTVYGAEHLLRLFVKLPELLACVNIEEETLIGMQQKFIDFLKFLQKNQSTFFLSAYEGSKSSEGSGRGKG
;
A
#
# COMPACT_ATOMS: atom_id res chain seq x y z
N MET A 1 6.58 8.02 -38.95
CA MET A 1 7.41 6.87 -38.51
C MET A 1 7.87 7.03 -37.05
N ILE A 2 8.53 8.14 -36.70
CA ILE A 2 9.01 8.41 -35.32
C ILE A 2 7.87 8.55 -34.30
N GLU A 3 6.78 9.24 -34.65
CA GLU A 3 5.60 9.36 -33.77
C GLU A 3 4.89 8.02 -33.51
N GLY A 4 4.88 7.12 -34.51
CA GLY A 4 4.33 5.78 -34.36
C GLY A 4 5.16 4.92 -33.40
N ILE A 5 6.49 5.00 -33.49
CA ILE A 5 7.40 4.32 -32.57
C ILE A 5 7.24 4.87 -31.14
N ARG A 6 7.12 6.20 -30.99
CA ARG A 6 6.88 6.85 -29.68
C ARG A 6 5.53 6.44 -29.06
N SER A 7 4.48 6.32 -29.88
CA SER A 7 3.15 5.90 -29.42
C SER A 7 3.16 4.44 -28.97
N ILE A 8 3.73 3.54 -29.79
CA ILE A 8 3.95 2.14 -29.40
C ILE A 8 4.76 2.11 -28.12
N GLN A 9 5.79 2.98 -28.02
CA GLN A 9 6.67 3.01 -26.86
C GLN A 9 5.93 3.34 -25.56
N LYS A 10 5.00 4.29 -25.64
CA LYS A 10 4.19 4.74 -24.53
C LYS A 10 3.17 3.70 -24.09
N ASP A 11 2.61 2.94 -25.02
CA ASP A 11 1.62 1.91 -24.71
C ASP A 11 2.27 0.75 -23.95
N TRP A 12 3.40 0.19 -24.40
CA TRP A 12 4.07 -0.90 -23.65
C TRP A 12 4.58 -0.45 -22.28
N MET A 13 5.00 0.81 -22.15
CA MET A 13 5.33 1.41 -20.86
C MET A 13 4.13 1.46 -19.92
N THR A 14 2.94 1.73 -20.47
CA THR A 14 1.70 1.81 -19.70
C THR A 14 1.26 0.43 -19.24
N ASP A 15 1.31 -0.56 -20.13
CA ASP A 15 0.97 -1.96 -19.82
C ASP A 15 1.94 -2.52 -18.75
N TYR A 16 3.24 -2.28 -18.92
CA TYR A 16 4.26 -2.68 -17.95
C TYR A 16 4.04 -2.05 -16.56
N VAL A 17 3.73 -0.74 -16.51
CA VAL A 17 3.43 -0.07 -15.24
C VAL A 17 2.15 -0.65 -14.60
N ALA A 18 1.13 -0.95 -15.40
CA ALA A 18 -0.10 -1.56 -14.89
C ALA A 18 0.16 -2.95 -14.30
N GLU A 19 1.02 -3.77 -14.92
CA GLU A 19 1.43 -5.07 -14.39
C GLU A 19 2.16 -4.94 -13.06
N ILE A 20 3.12 -4.01 -12.95
CA ILE A 20 3.82 -3.75 -11.68
C ILE A 20 2.82 -3.35 -10.58
N LEU A 21 1.89 -2.45 -10.89
CA LEU A 21 0.90 -1.98 -9.92
C LEU A 21 -0.05 -3.10 -9.49
N ASN A 22 -0.47 -3.96 -10.43
CA ASN A 22 -1.27 -5.15 -10.12
C ASN A 22 -0.51 -6.14 -9.23
N GLY A 23 0.78 -6.34 -9.49
CA GLY A 23 1.67 -7.13 -8.63
C GLY A 23 1.78 -6.56 -7.22
N LEU A 24 2.00 -5.25 -7.11
CA LEU A 24 2.10 -4.56 -5.83
C LEU A 24 0.79 -4.64 -5.04
N ARG A 25 -0.36 -4.44 -5.70
CA ARG A 25 -1.69 -4.59 -5.10
C ARG A 25 -1.92 -6.01 -4.57
N SER A 26 -1.65 -7.01 -5.41
CA SER A 26 -1.80 -8.42 -5.05
C SER A 26 -0.90 -8.81 -3.89
N TYR A 27 0.31 -8.25 -3.85
CA TYR A 27 1.24 -8.48 -2.75
C TYR A 27 0.79 -7.79 -1.47
N PHE A 28 0.29 -6.56 -1.55
CA PHE A 28 -0.29 -5.85 -0.42
C PHE A 28 -1.44 -6.65 0.22
N ASP A 29 -2.36 -7.16 -0.61
CA ASP A 29 -3.50 -7.96 -0.14
C ASP A 29 -3.07 -9.19 0.65
N ARG A 30 -1.96 -9.82 0.27
CA ARG A 30 -1.41 -10.99 1.00
C ARG A 30 -0.57 -10.59 2.21
N ALA A 31 0.27 -9.58 2.06
CA ALA A 31 1.23 -9.16 3.08
C ALA A 31 0.54 -8.48 4.26
N LEU A 32 -0.55 -7.75 4.03
CA LEU A 32 -1.23 -6.97 5.07
C LEU A 32 -1.57 -7.81 6.31
N PRO A 33 -2.41 -8.86 6.22
CA PRO A 33 -2.77 -9.67 7.38
C PRO A 33 -1.58 -10.47 7.97
N MET A 34 -0.57 -10.77 7.16
CA MET A 34 0.57 -11.57 7.60
C MET A 34 1.54 -10.74 8.45
N MET A 35 1.96 -9.56 7.97
CA MET A 35 3.12 -8.86 8.52
C MET A 35 2.99 -7.34 8.64
N LEU A 36 2.01 -6.69 8.01
CA LEU A 36 1.97 -5.21 8.00
C LEU A 36 1.10 -4.62 9.12
N LEU A 37 0.23 -5.42 9.76
CA LEU A 37 -0.63 -4.98 10.85
C LEU A 37 0.02 -5.16 12.22
N TYR A 38 -0.03 -4.12 13.05
CA TYR A 38 0.26 -4.21 14.47
C TYR A 38 -0.83 -5.01 15.20
N LYS A 39 -0.50 -5.52 16.39
CA LYS A 39 -1.41 -6.35 17.20
C LYS A 39 -2.78 -5.69 17.42
N LYS A 40 -2.82 -4.37 17.62
CA LYS A 40 -4.07 -3.61 17.84
C LYS A 40 -4.94 -3.48 16.58
N GLU A 41 -4.35 -3.47 15.39
CA GLU A 41 -5.06 -3.32 14.11
C GLU A 41 -5.68 -4.65 13.63
N ARG A 42 -5.25 -5.79 14.18
CA ARG A 42 -5.72 -7.12 13.75
C ARG A 42 -7.20 -7.36 14.02
N GLN A 43 -7.74 -6.84 15.12
CA GLN A 43 -9.18 -6.95 15.40
C GLN A 43 -9.99 -6.15 14.37
N GLN A 44 -9.61 -4.89 14.13
CA GLN A 44 -10.25 -4.05 13.11
C GLN A 44 -10.22 -4.70 11.73
N PHE A 45 -9.11 -5.36 11.37
CA PHE A 45 -9.00 -6.10 10.10
C PHE A 45 -10.03 -7.21 9.98
N GLN A 46 -10.21 -8.01 11.03
CA GLN A 46 -11.19 -9.12 11.03
C GLN A 46 -12.62 -8.61 10.85
N GLU A 47 -12.93 -7.45 11.43
CA GLU A 47 -14.24 -6.79 11.28
C GLU A 47 -14.41 -6.17 9.89
N ALA A 48 -13.36 -5.54 9.36
CA ALA A 48 -13.41 -4.82 8.08
C ALA A 48 -13.42 -5.73 6.85
N ILE A 49 -12.76 -6.90 6.90
CA ILE A 49 -12.67 -7.86 5.79
C ILE A 49 -13.64 -9.03 5.99
N TYR A 50 -14.78 -8.79 6.63
CA TYR A 50 -15.84 -9.80 6.79
C TYR A 50 -16.57 -10.10 5.47
N HIS A 51 -16.64 -9.14 4.55
CA HIS A 51 -17.29 -9.32 3.25
C HIS A 51 -16.32 -9.86 2.19
N PRO A 52 -16.73 -10.85 1.37
CA PRO A 52 -15.86 -11.46 0.35
C PRO A 52 -15.44 -10.50 -0.76
N ASP A 53 -16.18 -9.40 -0.96
CA ASP A 53 -15.88 -8.39 -1.98
C ASP A 53 -14.87 -7.33 -1.51
N LEU A 54 -14.48 -7.34 -0.24
CA LEU A 54 -13.51 -6.40 0.31
C LEU A 54 -12.12 -7.01 0.29
N SER A 55 -11.19 -6.36 -0.42
CA SER A 55 -9.77 -6.70 -0.38
C SER A 55 -9.03 -5.71 0.52
N PRO A 56 -7.91 -6.11 1.14
CA PRO A 56 -7.12 -5.19 1.96
C PRO A 56 -6.77 -3.88 1.25
N SER A 57 -6.45 -3.94 -0.06
CA SER A 57 -6.18 -2.80 -0.94
C SER A 57 -7.35 -1.84 -1.16
N THR A 58 -8.60 -2.23 -0.87
CA THR A 58 -9.75 -1.32 -0.94
C THR A 58 -10.08 -0.66 0.40
N VAL A 59 -9.57 -1.22 1.50
CA VAL A 59 -9.89 -0.78 2.87
C VAL A 59 -8.73 0.02 3.49
N TYR A 60 -7.49 -0.40 3.25
CA TYR A 60 -6.30 0.18 3.87
C TYR A 60 -5.57 1.14 2.92
N GLY A 61 -5.14 2.28 3.48
CA GLY A 61 -4.62 3.41 2.72
C GLY A 61 -3.10 3.50 2.64
N ALA A 62 -2.62 4.72 2.36
CA ALA A 62 -1.22 5.01 2.09
C ALA A 62 -0.26 4.65 3.24
N GLU A 63 -0.71 4.74 4.49
CA GLU A 63 0.11 4.42 5.67
C GLU A 63 0.56 2.96 5.67
N HIS A 64 -0.38 2.04 5.46
CA HIS A 64 -0.08 0.60 5.39
C HIS A 64 0.69 0.27 4.12
N LEU A 65 0.39 0.95 3.01
CA LEU A 65 1.16 0.81 1.78
C LEU A 65 2.63 1.20 1.98
N LEU A 66 2.94 2.24 2.75
CA LEU A 66 4.33 2.59 3.07
C LEU A 66 5.04 1.48 3.89
N ARG A 67 4.33 0.79 4.79
CA ARG A 67 4.91 -0.37 5.51
C ARG A 67 5.30 -1.48 4.55
N LEU A 68 4.57 -1.65 3.45
CA LEU A 68 4.92 -2.59 2.40
C LEU A 68 6.26 -2.21 1.73
N PHE A 69 6.49 -0.93 1.43
CA PHE A 69 7.75 -0.47 0.83
C PHE A 69 8.99 -0.75 1.69
N VAL A 70 8.83 -0.85 3.02
CA VAL A 70 9.92 -1.27 3.92
C VAL A 70 10.25 -2.76 3.74
N LYS A 71 9.27 -3.59 3.37
CA LYS A 71 9.41 -5.04 3.17
C LYS A 71 9.68 -5.45 1.73
N LEU A 72 9.38 -4.58 0.78
CA LEU A 72 9.54 -4.83 -0.64
C LEU A 72 10.98 -5.24 -1.04
N PRO A 73 12.06 -4.66 -0.48
CA PRO A 73 13.43 -5.07 -0.83
C PRO A 73 13.72 -6.54 -0.48
N GLU A 74 13.24 -7.01 0.69
CA GLU A 74 13.39 -8.41 1.11
C GLU A 74 12.66 -9.35 0.14
N LEU A 75 11.49 -8.96 -0.36
CA LEU A 75 10.75 -9.76 -1.34
C LEU A 75 11.42 -9.74 -2.72
N LEU A 76 11.85 -8.58 -3.21
CA LEU A 76 12.46 -8.46 -4.54
C LEU A 76 13.76 -9.29 -4.62
N ALA A 77 14.49 -9.43 -3.51
CA ALA A 77 15.67 -10.28 -3.45
C ALA A 77 15.38 -11.78 -3.67
N CYS A 78 14.14 -12.22 -3.43
CA CYS A 78 13.72 -13.60 -3.65
C CYS A 78 13.22 -13.86 -5.09
N VAL A 79 13.11 -12.83 -5.93
CA VAL A 79 12.60 -12.93 -7.30
C VAL A 79 13.76 -12.73 -8.28
N ASN A 80 13.89 -13.64 -9.26
CA ASN A 80 14.92 -13.54 -10.29
C ASN A 80 14.51 -12.54 -11.38
N ILE A 81 14.67 -11.25 -11.10
CA ILE A 81 14.39 -10.14 -12.02
C ILE A 81 15.69 -9.70 -12.69
N GLU A 82 15.65 -9.44 -14.00
CA GLU A 82 16.77 -8.87 -14.73
C GLU A 82 17.17 -7.49 -14.16
N GLU A 83 18.47 -7.23 -14.06
CA GLU A 83 19.01 -6.05 -13.38
C GLU A 83 18.50 -4.73 -13.96
N GLU A 84 18.45 -4.60 -15.29
CA GLU A 84 17.95 -3.38 -15.95
C GLU A 84 16.47 -3.12 -15.62
N THR A 85 15.66 -4.18 -15.64
CA THR A 85 14.24 -4.14 -15.27
C THR A 85 14.06 -3.76 -13.81
N LEU A 86 14.87 -4.33 -12.91
CA LEU A 86 14.84 -4.04 -11.48
C LEU A 86 15.21 -2.58 -11.18
N ILE A 87 16.25 -2.05 -11.83
CA ILE A 87 16.65 -0.63 -11.70
C ILE A 87 15.50 0.28 -12.17
N GLY A 88 14.90 -0.02 -13.32
CA GLY A 88 13.74 0.71 -13.84
C GLY A 88 12.55 0.71 -12.87
N MET A 89 12.23 -0.46 -12.29
CA MET A 89 11.20 -0.59 -11.25
C MET A 89 11.51 0.23 -10.00
N GLN A 90 12.74 0.14 -9.49
CA GLN A 90 13.18 0.88 -8.30
C GLN A 90 13.02 2.39 -8.52
N GLN A 91 13.40 2.90 -9.69
CA GLN A 91 13.21 4.31 -10.00
C GLN A 91 11.72 4.72 -9.95
N LYS A 92 10.82 3.89 -10.50
CA LYS A 92 9.38 4.15 -10.43
C LYS A 92 8.85 4.12 -8.99
N PHE A 93 9.33 3.20 -8.16
CA PHE A 93 8.99 3.17 -6.74
C PHE A 93 9.47 4.41 -6.00
N ILE A 94 10.69 4.87 -6.27
CA ILE A 94 11.22 6.11 -5.70
C ILE A 94 10.36 7.30 -6.10
N ASP A 95 9.99 7.41 -7.38
CA ASP A 95 9.16 8.50 -7.88
C ASP A 95 7.76 8.47 -7.25
N PHE A 96 7.19 7.29 -7.05
CA PHE A 96 5.91 7.09 -6.35
C PHE A 96 5.99 7.51 -4.87
N LEU A 97 7.06 7.15 -4.16
CA LEU A 97 7.26 7.55 -2.77
C LEU A 97 7.43 9.08 -2.65
N LYS A 98 8.19 9.70 -3.56
CA LYS A 98 8.29 11.16 -3.64
C LYS A 98 6.95 11.83 -3.90
N PHE A 99 6.11 11.22 -4.75
CA PHE A 99 4.75 11.69 -4.99
C PHE A 99 3.91 11.64 -3.70
N LEU A 100 3.94 10.55 -2.93
CA LEU A 100 3.24 10.46 -1.65
C LEU A 100 3.74 11.53 -0.66
N GLN A 101 5.06 11.73 -0.57
CA GLN A 101 5.66 12.75 0.29
C GLN A 101 5.20 14.16 -0.09
N LYS A 102 5.21 14.50 -1.38
CA LYS A 102 4.77 15.81 -1.87
C LYS A 102 3.29 16.08 -1.57
N ASN A 103 2.47 15.04 -1.51
CA ASN A 103 1.03 15.12 -1.29
C ASN A 103 0.62 14.61 0.11
N GLN A 104 1.55 14.67 1.08
CA GLN A 104 1.36 14.01 2.36
C GLN A 104 0.10 14.47 3.11
N SER A 105 -0.29 15.73 3.00
CA SER A 105 -1.49 16.27 3.65
C SER A 105 -2.80 15.68 3.11
N THR A 106 -2.78 15.11 1.91
CA THR A 106 -3.94 14.46 1.28
C THR A 106 -4.01 12.98 1.63
N PHE A 107 -2.86 12.33 1.76
CA PHE A 107 -2.77 10.87 1.92
C PHE A 107 -2.58 10.39 3.36
N PHE A 108 -2.14 11.26 4.27
CA PHE A 108 -1.86 10.93 5.67
C PHE A 108 -2.66 11.82 6.61
N LEU A 109 -3.12 11.22 7.71
CA LEU A 109 -3.83 11.97 8.74
C LEU A 109 -2.86 12.87 9.51
N SER A 110 -3.31 14.07 9.86
CA SER A 110 -2.53 14.98 10.72
C SER A 110 -2.54 14.53 12.19
N ALA A 111 -3.56 13.80 12.61
CA ALA A 111 -3.68 13.18 13.92
C ALA A 111 -4.60 11.95 13.85
N TYR A 112 -4.29 10.92 14.63
CA TYR A 112 -5.20 9.79 14.83
C TYR A 112 -6.20 10.13 15.95
N GLU A 113 -7.48 9.90 15.70
CA GLU A 113 -8.49 9.89 16.76
C GLU A 113 -8.15 8.78 17.75
N GLY A 114 -7.79 9.15 18.98
CA GLY A 114 -7.60 8.19 20.06
C GLY A 114 -8.89 7.41 20.29
N SER A 115 -8.77 6.08 20.43
CA SER A 115 -9.88 5.20 20.77
C SER A 115 -10.64 5.81 21.95
N LYS A 116 -11.91 6.22 21.76
CA LYS A 116 -12.71 6.71 22.89
C LYS A 116 -12.89 5.56 23.86
N SER A 117 -12.12 5.57 24.94
CA SER A 117 -12.37 4.75 26.12
C SER A 117 -13.80 5.09 26.57
N SER A 118 -14.71 4.13 26.48
CA SER A 118 -16.02 4.23 27.09
C SER A 118 -15.85 4.32 28.61
N GLU A 119 -15.74 5.53 29.14
CA GLU A 119 -15.79 5.79 30.58
C GLU A 119 -17.18 5.40 31.11
N GLY A 120 -17.23 4.25 31.78
CA GLY A 120 -18.37 3.87 32.59
C GLY A 120 -18.54 4.84 33.75
N SER A 121 -19.57 5.69 33.67
CA SER A 121 -20.02 6.52 34.79
C SER A 121 -20.66 5.63 35.87
N GLY A 122 -19.83 5.14 36.80
CA GLY A 122 -20.28 4.59 38.07
C GLY A 122 -20.71 5.72 38.99
N ARG A 123 -22.01 6.05 38.97
CA ARG A 123 -22.61 7.07 39.84
C ARG A 123 -22.63 6.56 41.28
N GLY A 124 -21.82 7.18 42.14
CA GLY A 124 -21.72 6.89 43.56
C GLY A 124 -23.03 7.11 44.31
N LYS A 125 -23.33 6.21 45.26
CA LYS A 125 -24.31 6.43 46.33
C LYS A 125 -23.57 7.05 47.51
N GLY A 126 -24.05 8.22 47.94
CA GLY A 126 -23.78 8.86 49.23
C GLY A 126 -25.07 9.54 49.65
#